data_AF-A0A2M8N3R0-F1
#
_entry.id   AF-A0A2M8N3R0-F1
#
_cell.length_a   1.000
_cell.length_b   1.000
_cell.length_c   1.000
_cell.angle_alpha   90.00
_cell.angle_beta   90.00
_cell.angle_gamma   90.00
#
_symmetry.space_group_name_H-M   'P 1'
#
loop_
_entity.id
_entity.type
_entity.pdbx_description
1 polymer ?
#
loop_
_entity_poly.entity_id
_entity_poly.type
_entity_poly.pdbx_seq_one_letter_code
_entity_poly.pdbx_strand_id
1 'polypeptide(L)'
;MFRKVLMATTALFIAQAAFAQDTMVKEIDVTADITAISNAEAASYWANTAADLQNAILARLVDRVGEDGVKISVDIDELSLANSFQNQLNLEDAVLVGSVNVTSDTDNTKFDSYELTVTALTAQAFAPDGAVLDGAFTDTPEYYAALIAAFADGVVTRIK
;
A
#
# COMPACT_ATOMS: atom_id res chain seq x y z
N MET A 1 21.39 -43.38 -56.20
CA MET A 1 20.83 -42.21 -55.50
C MET A 1 19.96 -42.72 -54.36
N PHE A 2 20.43 -42.69 -53.10
CA PHE A 2 19.63 -43.04 -51.93
C PHE A 2 19.86 -41.99 -50.85
N ARG A 3 18.88 -41.10 -50.63
CA ARG A 3 18.90 -40.10 -49.56
C ARG A 3 18.32 -40.74 -48.30
N LYS A 4 19.12 -40.85 -47.23
CA LYS A 4 18.64 -41.25 -45.91
C LYS A 4 18.00 -40.03 -45.24
N VAL A 5 16.74 -40.18 -44.87
CA VAL A 5 15.93 -39.18 -44.14
C VAL A 5 16.33 -39.24 -42.67
N LEU A 6 16.76 -38.11 -42.10
CA LEU A 6 17.05 -37.96 -40.68
C LEU A 6 15.74 -37.59 -39.97
N MET A 7 15.21 -38.48 -39.12
CA MET A 7 14.09 -38.18 -38.23
C MET A 7 14.59 -37.31 -37.07
N ALA A 8 14.09 -36.07 -37.00
CA ALA A 8 14.26 -35.21 -35.84
C ALA A 8 13.08 -35.43 -34.88
N THR A 9 13.33 -36.06 -33.74
CA THR A 9 12.39 -36.15 -32.62
C THR A 9 12.40 -34.84 -31.85
N THR A 10 11.39 -34.01 -32.06
CA THR A 10 11.15 -32.80 -31.27
C THR A 10 10.53 -33.20 -29.92
N ALA A 11 11.31 -33.12 -28.85
CA ALA A 11 10.77 -33.22 -27.50
C ALA A 11 10.00 -31.93 -27.17
N LEU A 12 8.69 -32.03 -26.98
CA LEU A 12 7.89 -30.94 -26.41
C LEU A 12 8.25 -30.79 -24.93
N PHE A 13 9.06 -29.78 -24.61
CA PHE A 13 9.16 -29.26 -23.26
C PHE A 13 7.84 -28.58 -22.93
N ILE A 14 6.97 -29.27 -22.19
CA ILE A 14 5.80 -28.63 -21.58
C ILE A 14 6.35 -27.78 -20.45
N ALA A 15 6.53 -26.48 -20.70
CA ALA A 15 6.87 -25.52 -19.68
C ALA A 15 5.73 -25.51 -18.66
N GLN A 16 5.95 -26.13 -17.50
CA GLN A 16 5.08 -25.93 -16.35
C GLN A 16 5.28 -24.48 -15.92
N ALA A 17 4.30 -23.62 -16.24
CA ALA A 17 4.17 -22.34 -15.60
C ALA A 17 3.90 -22.62 -14.12
N ALA A 18 4.94 -22.55 -13.29
CA ALA A 18 4.77 -22.50 -11.85
C ALA A 18 4.07 -21.18 -11.55
N PHE A 19 2.76 -21.23 -11.35
CA PHE A 19 2.04 -20.10 -10.79
C PHE A 19 2.61 -19.88 -9.39
N ALA A 20 3.20 -18.71 -9.15
CA ALA A 20 3.58 -18.29 -7.82
C ALA A 20 2.29 -18.36 -6.97
N GLN A 21 2.27 -19.25 -5.98
CA GLN A 21 1.17 -19.35 -5.05
C GLN A 21 1.18 -18.05 -4.23
N ASP A 22 0.09 -17.30 -4.28
CA ASP A 22 -0.04 -16.05 -3.53
C ASP A 22 0.22 -16.31 -2.05
N THR A 23 1.13 -15.54 -1.45
CA THR A 23 1.51 -15.70 -0.04
C THR A 23 0.29 -15.48 0.85
N MET A 24 -0.02 -16.48 1.69
CA MET A 24 -1.07 -16.43 2.70
C MET A 24 -0.66 -15.54 3.87
N VAL A 25 -1.63 -14.89 4.51
CA VAL A 25 -1.45 -13.96 5.62
C VAL A 25 -2.17 -14.49 6.84
N LYS A 26 -1.43 -14.61 7.94
CA LYS A 26 -1.91 -15.10 9.23
C LYS A 26 -2.36 -13.95 10.13
N GLU A 27 -1.61 -12.85 10.11
CA GLU A 27 -1.79 -11.75 11.05
C GLU A 27 -1.44 -10.42 10.40
N ILE A 28 -2.23 -9.39 10.71
CA ILE A 28 -1.97 -8.00 10.36
C ILE A 28 -2.03 -7.21 11.67
N ASP A 29 -0.94 -6.56 12.00
CA ASP A 29 -0.79 -5.74 13.20
C ASP A 29 -0.35 -4.34 12.77
N VAL A 30 -1.11 -3.32 13.17
CA VAL A 30 -0.81 -1.93 12.83
C VAL A 30 -0.75 -1.12 14.11
N THR A 31 0.35 -0.41 14.28
CA THR A 31 0.58 0.51 15.40
C THR A 31 0.77 1.93 14.90
N ALA A 32 0.45 2.88 15.75
CA ALA A 32 0.81 4.29 15.58
C ALA A 32 1.12 4.83 16.96
N ASP A 33 2.17 5.62 17.08
CA ASP A 33 2.50 6.36 18.30
C ASP A 33 1.99 7.80 18.23
N ILE A 34 1.72 8.41 19.38
CA ILE A 34 1.16 9.79 19.41
C ILE A 34 2.10 10.79 18.74
N THR A 35 3.38 10.47 18.71
CA THR A 35 4.43 11.25 18.03
C THR A 35 4.38 11.16 16.52
N ALA A 36 3.65 10.20 15.95
CA ALA A 36 3.46 10.08 14.51
C ALA A 36 2.45 11.11 13.96
N ILE A 37 1.68 11.78 14.82
CA ILE A 37 0.72 12.79 14.38
C ILE A 37 1.41 14.15 14.21
N SER A 38 1.58 14.58 12.95
CA SER A 38 2.36 15.77 12.61
C SER A 38 1.56 17.08 12.65
N ASN A 39 0.22 17.05 12.54
CA ASN A 39 -0.59 18.27 12.53
C ASN A 39 -1.99 18.11 13.19
N ALA A 40 -2.71 19.23 13.35
CA ALA A 40 -3.97 19.28 14.08
C ALA A 40 -5.11 18.52 13.36
N GLU A 41 -5.08 18.56 12.03
CA GLU A 41 -6.01 17.85 11.16
C GLU A 41 -5.86 16.33 11.34
N ALA A 42 -4.62 15.82 11.31
CA ALA A 42 -4.29 14.41 11.57
C ALA A 42 -4.67 13.96 12.99
N ALA A 43 -4.57 14.85 13.98
CA ALA A 43 -4.96 14.55 15.36
C ALA A 43 -6.44 14.18 15.51
N SER A 44 -7.30 14.62 14.57
CA SER A 44 -8.71 14.24 14.55
C SER A 44 -8.93 12.76 14.20
N TYR A 45 -7.95 12.11 13.57
CA TYR A 45 -8.01 10.72 13.11
C TYR A 45 -7.17 9.76 13.96
N TRP A 46 -6.27 10.29 14.80
CA TRP A 46 -5.35 9.55 15.67
C TRP A 46 -5.95 8.28 16.29
N ALA A 47 -7.13 8.38 16.88
CA ALA A 47 -7.77 7.27 17.60
C ALA A 47 -8.09 6.06 16.72
N ASN A 48 -8.24 6.26 15.41
CA ASN A 48 -8.69 5.22 14.48
C ASN A 48 -7.65 4.87 13.41
N THR A 49 -6.61 5.70 13.18
CA THR A 49 -5.63 5.50 12.09
C THR A 49 -5.07 4.08 11.98
N ALA A 50 -4.64 3.49 13.09
CA ALA A 50 -4.12 2.12 13.08
C ALA A 50 -5.19 1.11 12.65
N ALA A 51 -6.40 1.21 13.22
CA ALA A 51 -7.50 0.31 12.90
C ALA A 51 -7.98 0.47 11.45
N ASP A 52 -8.08 1.70 10.96
CA ASP A 52 -8.50 1.99 9.60
C ASP A 52 -7.50 1.47 8.57
N LEU A 53 -6.19 1.62 8.83
CA LEU A 53 -5.15 1.04 7.98
C LEU A 53 -5.15 -0.49 8.01
N GLN A 54 -5.27 -1.08 9.20
CA GLN A 54 -5.38 -2.54 9.34
C GLN A 54 -6.57 -3.09 8.55
N ASN A 55 -7.74 -2.45 8.67
CA ASN A 55 -8.94 -2.83 7.95
C ASN A 55 -8.78 -2.67 6.44
N ALA A 56 -8.12 -1.59 5.99
CA ALA A 56 -7.86 -1.35 4.58
C ALA A 56 -6.91 -2.39 3.96
N ILE A 57 -5.89 -2.85 4.70
CA ILE A 57 -5.00 -3.93 4.28
C ILE A 57 -5.77 -5.26 4.25
N LEU A 58 -6.50 -5.57 5.32
CA LEU A 58 -7.30 -6.80 5.43
C LEU A 58 -8.32 -6.91 4.30
N ALA A 59 -9.02 -5.82 3.97
CA ALA A 59 -10.04 -5.79 2.92
C ALA A 59 -9.47 -6.18 1.54
N ARG A 60 -8.18 -5.93 1.29
CA ARG A 60 -7.49 -6.32 0.04
C ARG A 60 -6.95 -7.74 0.05
N LEU A 61 -6.87 -8.36 1.23
CA LEU A 61 -6.26 -9.67 1.45
C LEU A 61 -7.27 -10.73 1.88
N VAL A 62 -8.57 -10.44 1.87
CA VAL A 62 -9.63 -11.35 2.36
C VAL A 62 -9.54 -12.77 1.79
N ASP A 63 -9.14 -12.92 0.53
CA ASP A 63 -9.02 -14.21 -0.15
C ASP A 63 -7.69 -14.94 0.15
N ARG A 64 -6.80 -14.31 0.90
CA ARG A 64 -5.44 -14.78 1.23
C ARG A 64 -5.20 -14.88 2.74
N VAL A 65 -6.26 -14.84 3.56
CA VAL A 65 -6.15 -15.05 5.01
C VAL A 65 -6.23 -16.53 5.34
N GLY A 66 -5.34 -17.02 6.22
CA GLY A 66 -5.31 -18.41 6.67
C GLY A 66 -4.76 -18.58 8.08
N GLU A 67 -4.86 -19.79 8.64
CA GLU A 67 -4.28 -20.11 9.95
C GLU A 67 -2.74 -20.07 9.92
N ASP A 68 -2.16 -20.36 8.76
CA ASP A 68 -0.72 -20.27 8.48
C ASP A 68 -0.46 -19.21 7.41
N GLY A 69 0.69 -18.54 7.51
CA GLY A 69 1.07 -17.49 6.58
C GLY A 69 2.11 -16.53 7.14
N VAL A 70 2.29 -15.41 6.45
CA VAL A 70 3.12 -14.31 6.94
C VAL A 70 2.36 -13.47 7.96
N LYS A 71 3.11 -12.84 8.87
CA LYS A 71 2.66 -11.74 9.70
C LYS A 71 3.13 -10.42 9.08
N ILE A 72 2.20 -9.48 8.93
CA ILE A 72 2.45 -8.12 8.48
C ILE A 72 2.35 -7.21 9.70
N SER A 73 3.44 -6.51 10.01
CA SER A 73 3.47 -5.47 11.04
C SER A 73 3.74 -4.13 10.38
N VAL A 74 2.88 -3.14 10.64
CA VAL A 74 3.06 -1.76 10.17
C VAL A 74 3.17 -0.86 11.38
N ASP A 75 4.27 -0.11 11.47
CA ASP A 75 4.41 0.98 12.42
C ASP A 75 4.24 2.31 11.69
N ILE A 76 3.25 3.10 12.08
CA ILE A 76 3.00 4.40 11.46
C ILE A 76 3.94 5.41 12.10
N ASP A 77 4.86 5.91 11.28
CA ASP A 77 5.92 6.83 11.67
C ASP A 77 5.46 8.29 11.54
N GLU A 78 4.61 8.59 10.55
CA GLU A 78 4.08 9.94 10.32
C GLU A 78 2.70 9.91 9.64
N LEU A 79 1.79 10.72 10.14
CA LEU A 79 0.54 11.10 9.50
C LEU A 79 0.41 12.63 9.56
N SER A 80 0.39 13.24 8.37
CA SER A 80 0.06 14.65 8.19
C SER A 80 -1.11 14.78 7.23
N LEU A 81 -2.08 15.62 7.57
CA LEU A 81 -3.22 15.94 6.73
C LEU A 81 -3.17 17.42 6.37
N ALA A 82 -2.26 17.80 5.48
CA ALA A 82 -2.30 19.12 4.88
C ALA A 82 -3.58 19.25 4.03
N ASN A 83 -4.29 20.35 4.17
CA ASN A 83 -5.46 20.60 3.30
C ASN A 83 -5.01 20.87 1.85
N SER A 84 -5.95 20.83 0.91
CA SER A 84 -5.71 21.05 -0.53
C SER A 84 -5.00 22.37 -0.81
N PHE A 85 -5.24 23.40 0.00
CA PHE A 85 -4.61 24.71 -0.14
C PHE A 85 -3.11 24.64 0.22
N GLN A 86 -2.77 24.03 1.36
CA GLN A 86 -1.38 23.88 1.81
C GLN A 86 -0.57 22.97 0.86
N ASN A 87 -1.15 21.85 0.43
CA ASN A 87 -0.54 20.93 -0.54
C ASN A 87 -0.24 21.63 -1.87
N GLN A 88 -1.22 22.37 -2.42
CA GLN A 88 -1.04 23.00 -3.72
C GLN A 88 0.03 24.11 -3.72
N LEU A 89 0.18 24.82 -2.60
CA LEU A 89 1.21 25.84 -2.47
C LEU A 89 2.57 25.26 -2.05
N ASN A 90 2.69 23.92 -1.95
CA ASN A 90 3.84 23.21 -1.40
C ASN A 90 4.25 23.75 -0.01
N LEU A 91 3.26 24.15 0.79
CA LEU A 91 3.48 24.68 2.13
C LEU A 91 3.54 23.55 3.17
N GLU A 92 2.82 22.45 2.93
CA GLU A 92 2.78 21.26 3.76
C GLU A 92 2.24 20.11 2.90
N ASP A 93 2.73 18.88 3.13
CA ASP A 93 2.29 17.68 2.39
C ASP A 93 1.28 16.86 3.22
N ALA A 94 0.23 16.37 2.58
CA ALA A 94 -0.60 15.30 3.11
C ALA A 94 0.12 13.98 2.84
N VAL A 95 0.62 13.37 3.90
CA VAL A 95 1.54 12.25 3.85
C VAL A 95 1.22 11.22 4.91
N LEU A 96 1.40 9.95 4.57
CA LEU A 96 1.42 8.83 5.50
C LEU A 96 2.71 8.04 5.28
N VAL A 97 3.53 7.96 6.32
CA VAL A 97 4.80 7.22 6.37
C VAL A 97 4.68 6.11 7.40
N GLY A 98 5.23 4.94 7.07
CA GLY A 98 5.32 3.86 8.04
C GLY A 98 6.30 2.77 7.63
N SER A 99 6.84 2.12 8.64
CA SER A 99 7.71 0.97 8.54
C SER A 99 6.90 -0.31 8.44
N VAL A 100 7.06 -1.05 7.35
CA VAL A 100 6.36 -2.31 7.09
C VAL A 100 7.34 -3.46 7.25
N ASN A 101 6.95 -4.47 8.04
CA ASN A 101 7.69 -5.69 8.26
C ASN A 101 6.81 -6.89 7.91
N VAL A 102 7.32 -7.76 7.05
CA VAL A 102 6.70 -9.03 6.68
C VAL A 102 7.58 -10.14 7.23
N THR A 103 7.00 -11.03 8.04
CA THR A 103 7.73 -12.12 8.70
C THR A 103 6.96 -13.43 8.57
N SER A 104 7.61 -14.57 8.78
CA SER A 104 6.94 -15.87 8.83
C SER A 104 7.56 -16.73 9.92
N ASP A 105 6.72 -17.40 10.71
CA ASP A 105 7.16 -18.34 11.76
C ASP A 105 7.74 -19.64 11.16
N THR A 106 7.40 -19.95 9.91
CA THR A 106 7.67 -21.25 9.27
C THR A 106 8.56 -21.14 8.03
N ASP A 107 8.67 -19.96 7.41
CA ASP A 107 9.46 -19.74 6.19
C ASP A 107 10.34 -18.48 6.28
N ASN A 108 11.61 -18.69 6.66
CA ASN A 108 12.60 -17.61 6.77
C ASN A 108 12.99 -16.96 5.42
N THR A 109 12.50 -17.48 4.29
CA THR A 109 12.69 -16.82 2.98
C THR A 109 11.64 -15.74 2.70
N LYS A 110 10.57 -15.70 3.51
CA LYS A 110 9.46 -14.75 3.43
C LYS A 110 9.62 -13.64 4.46
N PHE A 111 10.75 -12.94 4.37
CA PHE A 111 11.04 -11.76 5.19
C PHE A 111 11.25 -10.55 4.30
N ASP A 112 10.55 -9.45 4.59
CA ASP A 112 10.76 -8.16 3.94
C ASP A 112 10.58 -7.05 4.97
N SER A 113 11.36 -5.98 4.84
CA SER A 113 11.28 -4.82 5.73
C SER A 113 11.60 -3.56 4.93
N TYR A 114 10.67 -2.61 4.92
CA TYR A 114 10.79 -1.39 4.15
C TYR A 114 9.97 -0.26 4.74
N GLU A 115 10.41 0.96 4.52
CA GLU A 115 9.60 2.15 4.72
C GLU A 115 8.67 2.35 3.49
N LEU A 116 7.43 2.73 3.75
CA LEU A 116 6.47 3.13 2.73
C LEU A 116 5.99 4.54 3.02
N THR A 117 6.12 5.41 2.01
CA THR A 117 5.64 6.78 2.03
C THR A 117 4.60 6.94 0.93
N VAL A 118 3.43 7.47 1.28
CA VAL A 118 2.39 7.84 0.31
C VAL A 118 1.98 9.29 0.54
N THR A 119 1.75 10.01 -0.56
CA THR A 119 1.31 11.40 -0.54
C THR A 119 0.00 11.57 -1.31
N ALA A 120 -0.85 12.50 -0.88
CA ALA A 120 -2.08 12.80 -1.60
C ALA A 120 -1.76 13.62 -2.86
N LEU A 121 -2.03 13.08 -4.05
CA LEU A 121 -1.75 13.74 -5.33
C LEU A 121 -2.75 14.87 -5.61
N THR A 122 -2.25 16.05 -5.98
CA THR A 122 -3.02 17.27 -6.24
C THR A 122 -3.38 17.43 -7.73
N ALA A 123 -4.67 17.58 -8.04
CA ALA A 123 -5.09 18.13 -9.32
C ALA A 123 -6.46 18.84 -9.23
N GLN A 124 -6.47 20.15 -9.53
CA GLN A 124 -7.61 20.99 -9.95
C GLN A 124 -8.27 21.95 -8.93
N ALA A 125 -7.52 22.70 -8.10
CA ALA A 125 -8.16 23.72 -7.25
C ALA A 125 -8.51 25.06 -7.95
N PHE A 126 -8.00 25.31 -9.17
CA PHE A 126 -8.13 26.60 -9.85
C PHE A 126 -8.67 26.49 -11.27
N ALA A 127 -9.55 27.42 -11.64
CA ALA A 127 -9.99 27.66 -12.99
C ALA A 127 -8.86 28.33 -13.83
N PRO A 128 -8.94 28.28 -15.17
CA PRO A 128 -7.94 28.90 -16.06
C PRO A 128 -7.79 30.41 -15.91
N ASP A 129 -8.77 31.09 -15.29
CA ASP A 129 -8.75 32.52 -14.99
C ASP A 129 -8.15 32.83 -13.60
N GLY A 130 -7.67 31.82 -12.88
CA GLY A 130 -7.09 31.92 -11.55
C GLY A 130 -8.12 31.97 -10.41
N ALA A 131 -9.42 31.79 -10.70
CA ALA A 131 -10.42 31.65 -9.65
C ALA A 131 -10.31 30.29 -8.95
N VAL A 132 -10.51 30.28 -7.63
CA VAL A 132 -10.66 29.05 -6.84
C VAL A 132 -11.99 28.38 -7.22
N LEU A 133 -11.96 27.09 -7.56
CA LEU A 133 -13.19 26.33 -7.81
C LEU A 133 -13.96 26.10 -6.51
N ASP A 134 -15.28 26.12 -6.56
CA ASP A 134 -16.11 25.84 -5.38
C ASP A 134 -15.86 24.40 -4.89
N GLY A 135 -15.64 24.22 -3.58
CA GLY A 135 -15.24 22.93 -2.99
C GLY A 135 -13.78 22.54 -3.17
N ALA A 136 -12.94 23.39 -3.77
CA ALA A 136 -11.52 23.08 -4.01
C ALA A 136 -10.66 22.88 -2.74
N PHE A 137 -11.20 23.22 -1.56
CA PHE A 137 -10.47 23.23 -0.28
C PHE A 137 -11.20 22.47 0.85
N THR A 138 -12.15 21.59 0.54
CA THR A 138 -12.96 20.86 1.53
C THR A 138 -12.49 19.42 1.75
N ASP A 139 -11.21 19.19 2.07
CA ASP A 139 -10.61 17.86 1.89
C ASP A 139 -9.87 17.28 3.11
N THR A 140 -10.49 17.17 4.29
CA THR A 140 -9.85 16.42 5.40
C THR A 140 -10.22 14.94 5.45
N PRO A 141 -11.50 14.52 5.31
CA PRO A 141 -11.85 13.09 5.33
C PRO A 141 -11.40 12.32 4.08
N GLU A 142 -11.49 12.95 2.91
CA GLU A 142 -11.16 12.32 1.63
C GLU A 142 -9.65 12.07 1.50
N TYR A 143 -8.82 12.99 2.01
CA TYR A 143 -7.36 12.83 1.99
C TYR A 143 -6.89 11.74 2.93
N TYR A 144 -7.46 11.71 4.13
CA TYR A 144 -7.22 10.62 5.06
C TYR A 144 -7.55 9.26 4.43
N ALA A 145 -8.74 9.12 3.85
CA ALA A 145 -9.16 7.88 3.20
C ALA A 145 -8.25 7.50 2.01
N ALA A 146 -7.82 8.49 1.22
CA ALA A 146 -6.91 8.27 0.09
C ALA A 146 -5.52 7.80 0.53
N LEU A 147 -4.96 8.40 1.59
CA LEU A 147 -3.67 7.99 2.15
C LEU A 147 -3.74 6.55 2.71
N ILE A 148 -4.78 6.24 3.49
CA ILE A 148 -5.00 4.89 4.03
C ILE A 148 -5.13 3.86 2.90
N ALA A 149 -5.91 4.16 1.86
CA ALA A 149 -6.07 3.28 0.72
C ALA A 149 -4.74 3.07 -0.03
N ALA A 150 -4.04 4.15 -0.36
CA ALA A 150 -2.77 4.10 -1.08
C ALA A 150 -1.68 3.33 -0.32
N PHE A 151 -1.61 3.52 1.00
CA PHE A 151 -0.66 2.77 1.84
C PHE A 151 -1.00 1.28 1.83
N ALA A 152 -2.27 0.92 2.01
CA ALA A 152 -2.71 -0.46 1.97
C ALA A 152 -2.43 -1.13 0.61
N ASP A 153 -2.64 -0.43 -0.50
CA ASP A 153 -2.28 -0.91 -1.85
C ASP A 153 -0.76 -1.13 -1.99
N GLY A 154 0.04 -0.21 -1.44
CA GLY A 154 1.50 -0.30 -1.42
C GLY A 154 2.00 -1.52 -0.64
N VAL A 155 1.38 -1.83 0.50
CA VAL A 155 1.66 -3.06 1.28
C VAL A 155 1.34 -4.30 0.45
N VAL A 156 0.12 -4.41 -0.07
CA VAL A 156 -0.36 -5.63 -0.74
C VAL A 156 0.43 -5.94 -2.01
N THR A 157 0.85 -4.91 -2.76
CA THR A 157 1.64 -5.06 -3.99
C THR A 157 2.98 -5.76 -3.76
N ARG A 158 3.53 -5.67 -2.55
CA ARG A 158 4.82 -6.29 -2.19
C ARG A 158 4.69 -7.72 -1.67
N ILE A 159 3.47 -8.18 -1.38
CA ILE A 159 3.22 -9.54 -0.87
C ILE A 159 3.00 -10.50 -2.04
N LYS A 160 4.08 -11.19 -2.45
CA LYS A 160 4.09 -12.23 -3.50
C LYS A 160 4.22 -13.62 -2.91
#